data_AF-A0A957ZB75-F1
#
_entry.id   AF-A0A957ZB75-F1
#
_cell.length_a   1.000
_cell.length_b   1.000
_cell.length_c   1.000
_cell.angle_alpha   90.00
_cell.angle_beta   90.00
_cell.angle_gamma   90.00
#
_symmetry.space_group_name_H-M   'P 1'
#
loop_
_entity.id
_entity.type
_entity.pdbx_description
1 polymer ?
#
loop_
_entity_poly.entity_id
_entity_poly.type
_entity_poly.pdbx_seq_one_letter_code
_entity_poly.pdbx_strand_id
1 'polypeptide(L)'
;MNVNAVYFYTDDQKWQEQGVAGQASRKVCPDKTTNYNLRVLKRDGDEEIRQIQVQVAASNNAPTVERFWVQPSPIVAVGQCVNIQWCLQGDIERAKITRNEVTIWNDAPFTGNMQDCPSGTGQFVYGVEVKGPGGSNRALVYIQVE
;
A
#
# COMPACT_ATOMS: atom_id res chain seq x y z
N MET A 1 -40.32 -15.98 -3.21
CA MET A 1 -39.08 -16.44 -3.90
C MET A 1 -38.75 -17.83 -3.42
N ASN A 2 -38.59 -18.80 -4.33
CA ASN A 2 -38.29 -20.20 -3.99
C ASN A 2 -36.78 -20.46 -4.21
N VAL A 3 -35.95 -19.83 -3.37
CA VAL A 3 -34.48 -19.89 -3.45
C VAL A 3 -33.98 -21.14 -2.72
N ASN A 4 -33.01 -21.84 -3.33
CA ASN A 4 -32.30 -22.97 -2.75
C ASN A 4 -30.98 -22.52 -2.10
N ALA A 5 -30.16 -21.77 -2.84
CA ALA A 5 -28.86 -21.27 -2.36
C ALA A 5 -28.46 -19.97 -3.06
N VAL A 6 -27.64 -19.16 -2.38
CA VAL A 6 -27.07 -17.92 -2.93
C VAL A 6 -25.56 -17.92 -2.72
N TYR A 7 -24.82 -17.48 -3.74
CA TYR A 7 -23.37 -17.41 -3.73
C TYR A 7 -22.91 -16.03 -4.19
N PHE A 8 -21.91 -15.47 -3.52
CA PHE A 8 -21.32 -14.18 -3.87
C PHE A 8 -19.80 -14.31 -4.00
N TYR A 9 -19.28 -14.19 -5.22
CA TYR A 9 -17.89 -14.53 -5.56
C TYR A 9 -17.31 -13.62 -6.63
N THR A 10 -15.99 -13.52 -6.70
CA THR A 10 -15.27 -12.90 -7.82
C THR A 10 -14.93 -13.93 -8.89
N ASP A 11 -14.60 -13.49 -10.11
CA ASP A 11 -14.25 -14.39 -11.23
C ASP A 11 -13.10 -15.37 -10.89
N ASP A 12 -12.19 -14.97 -10.00
CA ASP A 12 -11.02 -15.74 -9.56
C ASP A 12 -11.36 -16.78 -8.45
N GLN A 13 -12.62 -16.84 -7.99
CA GLN A 13 -13.04 -17.69 -6.86
C GLN A 13 -13.95 -18.85 -7.30
N LYS A 14 -13.80 -20.01 -6.65
CA LYS A 14 -14.75 -21.12 -6.79
C LYS A 14 -16.06 -20.79 -6.07
N TRP A 15 -17.12 -20.55 -6.84
CA TRP A 15 -18.40 -20.09 -6.31
C TRP A 15 -19.02 -21.04 -5.29
N GLN A 16 -18.83 -22.36 -5.42
CA GLN A 16 -19.39 -23.37 -4.50
C GLN A 16 -18.92 -23.18 -3.06
N GLU A 17 -17.78 -22.52 -2.87
CA GLU A 17 -17.16 -22.25 -1.56
C GLU A 17 -17.57 -20.87 -1.01
N GLN A 18 -18.35 -20.08 -1.77
CA GLN A 18 -18.69 -18.69 -1.44
C GLN A 18 -20.18 -18.50 -1.13
N GLY A 19 -20.78 -19.45 -0.41
CA GLY A 19 -22.19 -19.41 -0.02
C GLY A 19 -22.50 -18.24 0.92
N VAL A 20 -23.64 -17.59 0.72
CA VAL A 20 -24.13 -16.47 1.55
C VAL A 20 -25.61 -16.64 1.87
N ALA A 21 -26.08 -15.92 2.91
CA ALA A 21 -27.50 -15.85 3.21
C ALA A 21 -28.27 -15.18 2.06
N GLY A 22 -29.55 -15.53 1.90
CA GLY A 22 -30.40 -15.01 0.82
C GLY A 22 -30.58 -13.47 0.83
N GLN A 23 -30.29 -12.83 1.95
CA GLN A 23 -30.10 -11.39 2.07
C GLN A 23 -28.89 -11.13 2.96
N ALA A 24 -27.89 -10.44 2.43
CA ALA A 24 -26.67 -10.10 3.15
C ALA A 24 -26.06 -8.82 2.56
N SER A 25 -25.23 -8.14 3.35
CA SER A 25 -24.34 -7.08 2.89
C SER A 25 -22.90 -7.44 3.26
N ARG A 26 -21.95 -7.06 2.41
CA ARG A 26 -20.53 -7.28 2.63
C ARG A 26 -19.75 -6.04 2.21
N LYS A 27 -18.93 -5.50 3.09
CA LYS A 27 -17.95 -4.47 2.74
C LYS A 27 -16.80 -5.13 1.99
N VAL A 28 -16.46 -4.61 0.81
CA VAL A 28 -15.34 -5.07 -0.02
C VAL A 28 -14.47 -3.87 -0.41
N CYS A 29 -13.17 -4.09 -0.51
CA CYS A 29 -12.18 -3.11 -0.96
C CYS A 29 -11.30 -3.79 -2.02
N PRO A 30 -11.73 -3.84 -3.30
CA PRO A 30 -10.93 -4.46 -4.34
C PRO A 30 -9.69 -3.63 -4.67
N ASP A 31 -8.53 -4.27 -4.78
CA ASP A 31 -7.26 -3.60 -5.15
C ASP A 31 -7.14 -3.35 -6.66
N LYS A 32 -7.96 -4.03 -7.47
CA LYS A 32 -8.03 -3.93 -8.93
C LYS A 32 -9.48 -3.97 -9.38
N THR A 33 -9.77 -3.49 -10.60
CA THR A 33 -11.10 -3.64 -11.20
C THR A 33 -11.53 -5.11 -11.12
N THR A 34 -12.67 -5.36 -10.48
CA THR A 34 -13.11 -6.70 -10.10
C THR A 34 -14.58 -6.88 -10.44
N ASN A 35 -14.90 -8.00 -11.09
CA ASN A 35 -16.28 -8.42 -11.29
C ASN A 35 -16.74 -9.22 -10.06
N TYR A 36 -17.92 -8.89 -9.57
CA TYR A 36 -18.60 -9.61 -8.50
C TYR A 36 -19.86 -10.24 -9.06
N ASN A 37 -20.03 -11.53 -8.78
CA ASN A 37 -21.14 -12.33 -9.26
C ASN A 37 -22.02 -12.71 -8.07
N LEU A 38 -23.32 -12.43 -8.18
CA LEU A 38 -24.35 -12.98 -7.32
C LEU A 38 -25.06 -14.10 -8.08
N ARG A 39 -24.85 -15.34 -7.66
CA ARG A 39 -25.50 -16.53 -8.23
C ARG A 39 -26.58 -17.02 -7.28
N VAL A 40 -27.79 -17.19 -7.80
CA VAL A 40 -28.96 -17.69 -7.07
C VAL A 40 -29.38 -19.00 -7.72
N LEU A 41 -29.30 -20.10 -6.96
CA LEU A 41 -29.87 -21.39 -7.36
C LEU A 41 -31.30 -21.47 -6.84
N LYS A 42 -32.25 -21.74 -7.73
CA LYS A 42 -33.67 -21.90 -7.42
C LYS A 42 -34.00 -23.37 -7.18
N ARG A 43 -35.13 -23.64 -6.50
CA ARG A 43 -35.53 -25.02 -6.15
C ARG A 43 -36.01 -25.85 -7.35
N ASP A 44 -36.40 -25.20 -8.43
CA ASP A 44 -36.77 -25.81 -9.71
C ASP A 44 -35.54 -26.22 -10.56
N GLY A 45 -34.32 -25.94 -10.06
CA GLY A 45 -33.07 -26.26 -10.75
C GLY A 45 -32.54 -25.10 -11.59
N ASP A 46 -33.32 -24.03 -11.78
CA ASP A 46 -32.87 -22.84 -12.50
C ASP A 46 -31.79 -22.09 -11.73
N GLU A 47 -30.89 -21.44 -12.48
CA GLU A 47 -29.92 -20.51 -11.91
C GLU A 47 -30.10 -19.09 -12.47
N GLU A 48 -29.83 -18.11 -11.62
CA GLU A 48 -29.80 -16.71 -12.00
C GLU A 48 -28.48 -16.10 -11.55
N ILE A 49 -27.76 -15.48 -12.49
CA ILE A 49 -26.51 -14.79 -12.20
C ILE A 49 -26.70 -13.29 -12.48
N ARG A 50 -26.29 -12.47 -11.52
CA ARG A 50 -26.20 -11.02 -11.64
C ARG A 50 -24.75 -10.62 -11.41
N GLN A 51 -24.15 -10.00 -12.42
CA GLN A 51 -22.80 -9.49 -12.34
C GLN A 51 -22.82 -7.98 -12.15
N ILE A 52 -21.97 -7.49 -11.26
CA ILE A 52 -21.59 -6.09 -11.20
C ILE A 52 -20.08 -5.98 -11.39
N GLN A 53 -19.63 -4.93 -12.07
CA GLN A 53 -18.22 -4.59 -12.14
C GLN A 53 -17.94 -3.43 -11.20
N VAL A 54 -17.01 -3.62 -10.28
CA VAL A 54 -16.45 -2.53 -9.48
C VAL A 54 -15.18 -2.07 -10.17
N GLN A 55 -15.24 -0.90 -10.80
CA GLN A 55 -14.07 -0.28 -11.42
C GLN A 55 -13.20 0.36 -10.35
N VAL A 56 -11.93 -0.02 -10.33
CA VAL A 56 -10.92 0.62 -9.50
C VAL A 56 -10.05 1.42 -10.46
N ALA A 57 -10.15 2.74 -10.39
CA ALA A 57 -9.28 3.61 -11.18
C ALA A 57 -7.85 3.44 -10.65
N ALA A 58 -6.92 3.05 -11.53
CA ALA A 58 -5.51 3.24 -11.23
C ALA A 58 -5.28 4.75 -11.06
N SER A 59 -4.69 5.17 -9.94
CA SER A 59 -4.25 6.57 -9.86
C SER A 59 -3.13 6.78 -10.86
N ASN A 60 -3.39 7.61 -11.87
CA ASN A 60 -2.38 8.07 -12.83
C ASN A 60 -1.28 8.91 -12.15
N ASN A 61 -1.50 9.31 -10.90
CA ASN A 61 -0.59 10.11 -10.10
C ASN A 61 0.05 9.25 -9.01
N ALA A 62 0.71 8.16 -9.43
CA ALA A 62 1.36 7.23 -8.50
C ALA A 62 2.37 7.96 -7.59
N PRO A 63 2.56 7.51 -6.34
CA PRO A 63 3.51 8.13 -5.44
C PRO A 63 4.94 8.14 -5.99
N THR A 64 5.59 9.30 -5.94
CA THR A 64 6.99 9.48 -6.35
C THR A 64 7.81 10.17 -5.28
N VAL A 65 9.11 9.88 -5.28
CA VAL A 65 10.10 10.60 -4.47
C VAL A 65 10.76 11.63 -5.37
N GLU A 66 10.34 12.89 -5.29
CA GLU A 66 10.95 13.99 -6.05
C GLU A 66 12.34 14.31 -5.52
N ARG A 67 12.50 14.28 -4.19
CA ARG A 67 13.77 14.58 -3.53
C ARG A 67 13.95 13.73 -2.28
N PHE A 68 15.15 13.20 -2.07
CA PHE A 68 15.54 12.56 -0.82
C PHE A 68 17.04 12.68 -0.58
N TRP A 69 17.45 13.46 0.42
CA TRP A 69 18.86 13.75 0.73
C TRP A 69 19.16 13.50 2.20
N VAL A 70 20.39 13.11 2.48
CA VAL A 70 20.95 12.97 3.82
C VAL A 70 22.28 13.72 3.86
N GLN A 71 22.48 14.57 4.86
CA GLN A 71 23.68 15.40 5.00
C GLN A 71 24.18 15.42 6.45
N PRO A 72 25.48 15.28 6.72
CA PRO A 72 26.56 15.02 5.76
C PRO A 72 26.46 13.62 5.10
N SER A 73 26.99 13.51 3.88
CA SER A 73 27.05 12.28 3.07
C SER A 73 28.15 12.44 2.01
N PRO A 74 28.87 11.37 1.60
CA PRO A 74 28.70 9.98 2.05
C PRO A 74 29.42 9.66 3.35
N ILE A 75 30.33 10.50 3.84
CA ILE A 75 31.12 10.25 5.05
C ILE A 75 30.61 11.15 6.19
N VAL A 76 30.44 10.57 7.37
CA VAL A 76 29.94 11.22 8.59
C VAL A 76 30.89 10.90 9.74
N ALA A 77 31.32 11.91 10.48
CA ALA A 77 32.20 11.67 11.63
C ALA A 77 31.44 10.98 12.77
N VAL A 78 32.10 10.10 13.52
CA VAL A 78 31.49 9.48 14.72
C VAL A 78 30.89 10.52 15.66
N GLY A 79 29.63 10.31 16.05
CA GLY A 79 28.90 11.20 16.95
C GLY A 79 28.25 12.42 16.28
N GLN A 80 28.43 12.61 14.96
CA GLN A 80 27.64 13.60 14.20
C GLN A 80 26.24 13.07 13.89
N CYS A 81 25.26 13.95 14.02
CA CYS A 81 23.91 13.72 13.51
C CYS A 81 23.82 14.10 12.03
N VAL A 82 22.95 13.41 11.30
CA VAL A 82 22.61 13.75 9.92
C VAL A 82 21.26 14.46 9.86
N ASN A 83 21.13 15.37 8.90
CA ASN A 83 19.87 15.96 8.49
C ASN A 83 19.34 15.22 7.27
N ILE A 84 18.11 14.75 7.36
CA ILE A 84 17.39 14.00 6.33
C ILE A 84 16.29 14.92 5.80
N GLN A 85 16.22 15.10 4.49
CA GLN A 85 15.23 15.96 3.84
C GLN A 85 14.55 15.21 2.68
N TRP A 86 13.24 15.43 2.51
CA TRP A 86 12.49 14.80 1.45
C TRP A 86 11.36 15.68 0.91
N CYS A 87 10.98 15.41 -0.34
CA CYS A 87 9.81 15.96 -1.01
C CYS A 87 9.17 14.83 -1.82
N LEU A 88 7.90 14.55 -1.55
CA LEU A 88 7.12 13.50 -2.18
C LEU A 88 6.02 14.13 -3.04
N GLN A 89 5.68 13.46 -4.14
CA GLN A 89 4.60 13.86 -5.03
C GLN A 89 3.68 12.68 -5.34
N GLY A 90 2.51 12.97 -5.90
CA GLY A 90 1.51 11.94 -6.21
C GLY A 90 0.36 11.89 -5.22
N ASP A 91 -0.54 10.93 -5.44
CA ASP A 91 -1.61 10.59 -4.52
C ASP A 91 -1.03 9.71 -3.40
N ILE A 92 -0.67 10.33 -2.28
CA ILE A 92 0.04 9.68 -1.17
C ILE A 92 -0.92 9.42 -0.01
N GLU A 93 -0.90 8.19 0.51
CA GLU A 93 -1.62 7.80 1.73
C GLU A 93 -0.70 7.82 2.96
N ARG A 94 0.56 7.39 2.78
CA ARG A 94 1.52 7.25 3.88
C ARG A 94 2.96 7.39 3.42
N ALA A 95 3.80 7.92 4.29
CA ALA A 95 5.24 8.00 4.10
C ALA A 95 5.97 7.57 5.37
N LYS A 96 7.11 6.89 5.21
CA LYS A 96 7.96 6.42 6.30
C LYS A 96 9.41 6.77 6.05
N ILE A 97 10.16 7.10 7.10
CA ILE A 97 11.62 7.19 7.08
C ILE A 97 12.21 5.95 7.75
N THR A 98 13.21 5.34 7.12
CA THR A 98 13.91 4.15 7.61
C THR A 98 15.40 4.39 7.79
N ARG A 99 16.01 3.68 8.73
CA ARG A 99 17.46 3.52 8.90
C ARG A 99 17.78 2.05 9.05
N ASN A 100 18.62 1.50 8.17
CA ASN A 100 18.93 0.07 8.07
C ASN A 100 17.65 -0.78 8.05
N GLU A 101 16.70 -0.39 7.20
CA GLU A 101 15.37 -1.01 7.05
C GLU A 101 14.42 -0.90 8.25
N VAL A 102 14.88 -0.40 9.39
CA VAL A 102 14.04 -0.13 10.56
C VAL A 102 13.34 1.22 10.36
N THR A 103 12.01 1.24 10.53
CA THR A 103 11.24 2.49 10.51
C THR A 103 11.59 3.36 11.72
N ILE A 104 12.12 4.55 11.47
CA ILE A 104 12.42 5.57 12.50
C ILE A 104 11.36 6.66 12.55
N TRP A 105 10.53 6.79 11.50
CA TRP A 105 9.34 7.65 11.49
C TRP A 105 8.25 7.01 10.61
N ASN A 106 7.14 6.54 11.20
CA ASN A 106 6.10 5.77 10.49
C ASN A 106 5.04 6.63 9.77
N ASP A 107 4.89 7.89 10.15
CA ASP A 107 3.88 8.82 9.62
C ASP A 107 4.55 10.16 9.29
N ALA A 108 5.55 10.12 8.42
CA ALA A 108 6.30 11.29 8.01
C ALA A 108 5.41 12.22 7.14
N PRO A 109 5.53 13.55 7.28
CA PRO A 109 4.86 14.48 6.35
C PRO A 109 5.34 14.25 4.91
N PHE A 110 4.58 14.67 3.89
CA PHE A 110 4.95 14.42 2.49
C PHE A 110 6.12 15.29 2.00
N THR A 111 6.32 16.44 2.63
CA THR A 111 7.54 17.24 2.50
C THR A 111 8.02 17.54 3.90
N GLY A 112 9.29 17.29 4.17
CA GLY A 112 9.78 17.38 5.54
C GLY A 112 11.28 17.30 5.66
N ASN A 113 11.71 17.48 6.91
CA ASN A 113 13.08 17.27 7.34
C ASN A 113 13.07 16.66 8.74
N MET A 114 14.11 15.89 9.06
CA MET A 114 14.38 15.39 10.40
C MET A 114 15.87 15.27 10.64
N GLN A 115 16.27 15.34 11.90
CA GLN A 115 17.60 14.96 12.32
C GLN A 115 17.59 13.53 12.88
N ASP A 116 18.62 12.76 12.57
CA ASP A 116 18.90 11.47 13.20
C ASP A 116 20.37 11.34 13.56
N CYS A 117 20.66 10.74 14.72
CA CYS A 117 22.02 10.61 15.23
C CYS A 117 22.41 9.12 15.24
N PRO A 118 23.03 8.60 14.16
CA PRO A 118 23.47 7.22 14.11
C PRO A 118 24.54 6.96 15.18
N SER A 119 24.31 5.93 16.00
CA SER A 119 25.28 5.48 17.00
C SER A 119 26.16 4.38 16.43
N GLY A 120 27.47 4.50 16.61
CA GLY A 120 28.46 3.52 16.15
C GLY A 120 29.09 3.89 14.81
N THR A 121 29.96 3.00 14.33
CA THR A 121 30.71 3.16 13.09
C THR A 121 30.23 2.16 12.02
N GLY A 122 30.55 2.44 10.77
CA GLY A 122 30.22 1.60 9.62
C GLY A 122 29.12 2.18 8.75
N GLN A 123 28.58 1.33 7.88
CA GLN A 123 27.62 1.75 6.86
C GLN A 123 26.21 1.86 7.45
N PHE A 124 25.53 2.97 7.15
CA PHE A 124 24.11 3.17 7.43
C PHE A 124 23.36 3.46 6.14
N VAL A 125 22.14 2.92 6.03
CA VAL A 125 21.26 3.12 4.88
C VAL A 125 19.99 3.82 5.34
N TYR A 126 19.82 5.07 4.93
CA TYR A 126 18.58 5.81 5.13
C TYR A 126 17.66 5.58 3.94
N GLY A 127 16.36 5.52 4.22
CA GLY A 127 15.34 5.42 3.17
C GLY A 127 14.11 6.27 3.45
N VAL A 128 13.46 6.68 2.38
CA VAL A 128 12.07 7.15 2.41
C VAL A 128 11.22 6.17 1.62
N GLU A 129 10.14 5.69 2.24
CA GLU A 129 9.16 4.80 1.62
C GLU A 129 7.82 5.52 1.54
N VAL A 130 7.19 5.49 0.36
CA VAL A 130 5.92 6.15 0.10
C VAL A 130 4.92 5.16 -0.49
N LYS A 131 3.66 5.23 -0.06
CA LYS A 131 2.57 4.41 -0.59
C LYS A 131 1.31 5.23 -0.81
N GLY A 132 0.55 4.86 -1.83
CA GLY A 132 -0.78 5.37 -2.15
C GLY A 132 -1.52 4.46 -3.13
N PRO A 133 -2.66 4.91 -3.68
CA PRO A 133 -3.53 4.07 -4.52
C PRO A 133 -2.85 3.62 -5.82
N GLY A 134 -1.91 4.42 -6.35
CA GLY A 134 -1.13 4.09 -7.55
C GLY A 134 0.05 3.16 -7.31
N GLY A 135 0.32 2.74 -6.07
CA GLY A 135 1.41 1.81 -5.73
C GLY A 135 2.32 2.31 -4.61
N SER A 136 3.59 1.92 -4.66
CA SER A 136 4.60 2.32 -3.67
C SER A 136 5.91 2.64 -4.34
N ASN A 137 6.69 3.52 -3.73
CA ASN A 137 8.01 3.93 -4.21
C ASN A 137 8.96 4.10 -3.02
N ARG A 138 10.28 4.02 -3.27
CA ARG A 138 11.31 4.14 -2.25
C ARG A 138 12.57 4.78 -2.83
N ALA A 139 13.23 5.62 -2.03
CA ALA A 139 14.59 6.09 -2.31
C ALA A 139 15.51 5.76 -1.13
N LEU A 140 16.80 5.57 -1.42
CA LEU A 140 17.83 5.21 -0.45
C LEU A 140 19.04 6.15 -0.55
N VAL A 141 19.65 6.44 0.60
CA VAL A 141 20.95 7.10 0.69
C VAL A 141 21.84 6.29 1.63
N TYR A 142 23.02 5.97 1.15
CA TYR A 142 24.04 5.25 1.91
C TYR A 142 25.02 6.27 2.49
N ILE A 143 25.36 6.11 3.75
CA ILE A 143 26.43 6.84 4.41
C ILE A 143 27.39 5.87 5.10
N GLN A 144 28.61 6.33 5.34
CA GLN A 144 29.64 5.68 6.12
C GLN A 144 29.94 6.55 7.34
N VAL A 145 29.88 5.95 8.54
CA VAL A 145 30.27 6.61 9.79
C VAL A 145 31.64 6.11 10.21
N GLU A 146 32.62 7.01 10.31
CA GLU A 146 34.01 6.70 10.68
C GLU A 146 34.67 7.80 11.51
#